data_AF-A0A6C0HI38-F1
#
_entry.id   AF-A0A6C0HI38-F1
#
_cell.length_a   1.000
_cell.length_b   1.000
_cell.length_c   1.000
_cell.angle_alpha   90.00
_cell.angle_beta   90.00
_cell.angle_gamma   90.00
#
_symmetry.space_group_name_H-M   'P 1'
#
loop_
_entity.id
_entity.type
_entity.pdbx_description
1 polymer ?
#
loop_
_entity_poly.entity_id
_entity_poly.type
_entity_poly.pdbx_seq_one_letter_code
_entity_poly.pdbx_strand_id
1 'polypeptide(L)'
;MIYFLIPKTHNKLYEYLACSEDPCPSAIPKLSSTLAHYLYDIKEQIQDHVSEWDLYKKYTNTYEYIHSSVPSKKKSVAKYKPLSRSYFKMIELIELFHLEPTDRVIRSFHLAEGPGGFIEALAYMRNCKEDRYYGMTLLDNTNDDMIPAWKKSNHFLDENRNVHIETGADRTGNLLSLENLKYCKEKYGSSMNFITADGGFDFSLDFNNQEQNMTRLLFAQICFALCMQSFNGSFILKIFECFTEATMDMITLLSSFYKKVYITKPNTSRAANSEKYIICKGFLYNENANFYPFVYNTFDQMMNIPQHSFISRLLPNYQIPYYFLTKIEEYNSIFGQQQIENIHYTLSLMDLKPKPEKIESIIKANVQKCMYWCIKHNIPYNILFKDIQIDNPAI
;
A
#
# COMPACT_ATOMS: atom_id res chain seq x y z
N MET A 1 0.70 -8.51 13.84
CA MET A 1 0.96 -7.39 12.92
C MET A 1 1.82 -6.38 13.65
N ILE A 2 2.97 -6.04 13.08
CA ILE A 2 3.95 -5.12 13.67
C ILE A 2 3.75 -3.75 13.02
N TYR A 3 3.88 -2.68 13.81
CA TYR A 3 3.88 -1.31 13.31
C TYR A 3 4.94 -0.48 14.03
N PHE A 4 5.47 0.53 13.32
CA PHE A 4 6.51 1.43 13.83
C PHE A 4 5.98 2.86 13.78
N LEU A 5 6.05 3.56 14.91
CA LEU A 5 5.77 5.00 14.94
C LEU A 5 7.00 5.75 14.44
N ILE A 6 6.81 6.56 13.41
CA ILE A 6 7.86 7.40 12.83
C ILE A 6 8.03 8.67 13.66
N PRO A 7 9.28 9.10 13.95
CA PRO A 7 9.52 10.36 14.66
C PRO A 7 8.87 11.55 13.97
N LYS A 8 8.29 12.45 14.77
CA LYS A 8 7.74 13.70 14.25
C LYS A 8 8.88 14.64 13.86
N THR A 9 8.71 15.34 12.73
CA THR A 9 9.69 16.30 12.21
C THR A 9 9.18 17.73 12.32
N HIS A 10 10.01 18.70 11.90
CA HIS A 10 9.70 20.12 11.97
C HIS A 10 8.47 20.47 11.13
N ASN A 11 7.57 21.29 11.70
CA ASN A 11 6.41 21.79 10.96
C ASN A 11 6.88 22.66 9.78
N LYS A 12 6.17 22.69 8.65
CA LYS A 12 6.57 23.45 7.45
C LYS A 12 7.78 22.93 6.67
N LEU A 13 8.06 21.64 6.75
CA LEU A 13 9.08 21.01 5.89
C LEU A 13 8.81 21.21 4.39
N TYR A 14 7.55 21.50 4.02
CA TYR A 14 7.16 21.82 2.64
C TYR A 14 7.93 23.00 2.03
N GLU A 15 8.50 23.91 2.84
CA GLU A 15 9.31 25.04 2.34
C GLU A 15 10.63 24.58 1.71
N TYR A 16 11.07 23.36 2.01
CA TYR A 16 12.27 22.73 1.45
C TYR A 16 11.99 21.82 0.25
N LEU A 17 10.72 21.71 -0.18
CA LEU A 17 10.35 20.87 -1.32
C LEU A 17 11.01 21.39 -2.60
N ALA A 18 11.79 20.51 -3.23
CA ALA A 18 12.42 20.70 -4.52
C ALA A 18 12.79 19.33 -5.07
N CYS A 19 12.81 19.17 -6.38
CA CYS A 19 13.21 17.92 -7.00
C CYS A 19 14.69 17.97 -7.40
N SER A 20 15.47 16.94 -7.06
CA SER A 20 16.79 16.72 -7.66
C SER A 20 16.81 15.40 -8.42
N GLU A 21 17.51 15.39 -9.55
CA GLU A 21 17.85 14.17 -10.26
C GLU A 21 19.25 13.70 -9.88
N ASP A 22 19.51 12.40 -10.05
CA ASP A 22 20.87 11.85 -10.03
C ASP A 22 21.14 11.23 -11.41
N PRO A 23 22.24 11.59 -12.09
CA PRO A 23 22.61 11.02 -13.38
C PRO A 23 23.02 9.53 -13.27
N CYS A 24 23.13 8.97 -12.07
CA CYS A 24 23.45 7.57 -11.88
C CYS A 24 22.37 6.66 -12.51
N PRO A 25 22.76 5.65 -13.31
CA PRO A 25 21.82 4.78 -14.03
C PRO A 25 21.04 3.80 -13.13
N SER A 26 21.28 3.77 -11.82
CA SER A 26 20.62 2.86 -10.88
C SER A 26 20.46 3.49 -9.49
N ALA A 27 19.36 3.23 -8.78
CA ALA A 27 19.25 3.65 -7.38
C ALA A 27 20.29 2.91 -6.56
N ILE A 28 21.13 3.69 -5.89
CA ILE A 28 22.01 3.16 -4.86
C ILE A 28 21.23 3.21 -3.55
N PRO A 29 21.01 2.08 -2.85
CA PRO A 29 20.50 2.08 -1.48
C PRO A 29 21.36 3.00 -0.60
N LYS A 30 20.75 4.07 -0.09
CA LYS A 30 21.40 5.06 0.79
C LYS A 30 21.21 4.73 2.26
N LEU A 31 20.24 3.87 2.56
CA LEU A 31 19.96 3.37 3.89
C LEU A 31 19.91 1.85 3.89
N SER A 32 20.40 1.21 4.97
CA SER A 32 20.34 -0.25 5.14
C SER A 32 20.98 -1.04 3.97
N SER A 33 22.11 -0.56 3.41
CA SER A 33 22.69 -1.10 2.16
C SER A 33 22.99 -2.60 2.21
N THR A 34 23.45 -3.13 3.35
CA THR A 34 23.69 -4.58 3.52
C THR A 34 22.40 -5.39 3.42
N LEU A 35 21.33 -4.91 4.05
CA LEU A 35 20.03 -5.56 3.97
C LEU A 35 19.48 -5.52 2.55
N ALA A 36 19.59 -4.36 1.88
CA ALA A 36 19.17 -4.21 0.49
C ALA A 36 19.90 -5.21 -0.42
N HIS A 37 21.21 -5.36 -0.25
CA HIS A 37 22.01 -6.33 -0.99
C HIS A 37 21.50 -7.77 -0.82
N TYR A 38 21.35 -8.25 0.42
CA TYR A 38 20.87 -9.62 0.66
C TYR A 38 19.42 -9.84 0.19
N LEU A 39 18.57 -8.81 0.29
CA LEU A 39 17.20 -8.90 -0.19
C LEU A 39 17.14 -8.96 -1.72
N TYR A 40 17.99 -8.22 -2.43
CA TYR A 40 18.07 -8.30 -3.90
C TYR A 40 18.63 -9.64 -4.35
N ASP A 41 19.71 -10.11 -3.74
CA ASP A 41 20.33 -11.42 -4.03
C ASP A 41 19.32 -12.57 -3.91
N ILE A 42 18.58 -12.64 -2.80
CA ILE A 42 17.61 -13.73 -2.60
C ILE A 42 16.37 -13.60 -3.50
N LYS A 43 16.00 -12.38 -3.93
CA LYS A 43 14.91 -12.16 -4.89
C LYS A 43 15.31 -12.59 -6.29
N GLU A 44 16.56 -12.42 -6.68
CA GLU A 44 17.06 -12.89 -7.98
C GLU A 44 16.95 -14.41 -8.10
N GLN A 45 17.21 -15.15 -7.02
CA GLN A 45 17.04 -16.62 -6.98
C GLN A 45 15.60 -17.09 -7.28
N ILE A 46 14.59 -16.22 -7.12
CA ILE A 46 13.19 -16.53 -7.48
C ILE A 46 13.01 -16.61 -9.00
N GLN A 47 13.79 -15.82 -9.76
CA GLN A 47 13.65 -15.71 -11.22
C GLN A 47 13.98 -17.02 -11.93
N ASP A 48 14.85 -17.84 -11.34
CA ASP A 48 15.19 -19.16 -11.88
C ASP A 48 14.07 -20.20 -11.74
N HIS A 49 13.06 -19.92 -10.90
CA HIS A 49 12.04 -20.90 -10.49
C HIS A 49 10.60 -20.35 -10.48
N VAL A 50 10.26 -19.41 -11.36
CA VAL A 50 8.99 -18.65 -11.33
C VAL A 50 7.73 -19.54 -11.24
N SER A 51 7.67 -20.64 -12.00
CA SER A 51 6.49 -21.52 -12.03
C SER A 51 6.28 -22.29 -10.72
N GLU A 52 7.35 -22.82 -10.14
CA GLU A 52 7.32 -23.51 -8.85
C GLU A 52 7.09 -22.52 -7.72
N TRP A 53 7.73 -21.36 -7.76
CA TRP A 53 7.55 -20.27 -6.80
C TRP A 53 6.07 -19.88 -6.65
N ASP A 54 5.34 -19.76 -7.75
CA ASP A 54 3.92 -19.40 -7.75
C ASP A 54 3.02 -20.39 -7.01
N LEU A 55 3.43 -21.67 -6.97
CA LEU A 55 2.76 -22.71 -6.20
C LEU A 55 3.19 -22.64 -4.72
N TYR A 56 4.49 -22.68 -4.46
CA TYR A 56 5.03 -22.83 -3.10
C TYR A 56 4.81 -21.57 -2.24
N LYS A 57 4.83 -20.38 -2.83
CA LYS A 57 4.52 -19.12 -2.11
C LYS A 57 3.10 -19.11 -1.51
N LYS A 58 2.17 -19.90 -2.07
CA LYS A 58 0.82 -20.05 -1.52
C LYS A 58 0.80 -20.91 -0.27
N TYR A 59 1.71 -21.89 -0.17
CA TYR A 59 1.86 -22.74 1.01
C TYR A 59 2.57 -22.00 2.14
N THR A 60 3.57 -21.20 1.84
CA THR A 60 4.37 -20.49 2.86
C THR A 60 3.75 -19.15 3.29
N ASN A 61 2.83 -18.59 2.49
CA ASN A 61 2.08 -17.41 2.90
C ASN A 61 0.95 -17.77 3.87
N THR A 62 1.16 -17.40 5.14
CA THR A 62 0.27 -17.75 6.27
C THR A 62 -1.22 -17.43 6.04
N TYR A 63 -1.50 -16.31 5.37
CA TYR A 63 -2.87 -15.79 5.20
C TYR A 63 -3.39 -15.89 3.76
N GLU A 64 -2.74 -16.69 2.90
CA GLU A 64 -3.12 -16.81 1.48
C GLU A 64 -4.58 -17.24 1.27
N TYR A 65 -5.04 -18.17 2.11
CA TYR A 65 -6.34 -18.83 1.95
C TYR A 65 -7.54 -18.01 2.47
N ILE A 66 -7.33 -16.81 3.01
CA ILE A 66 -8.44 -15.88 3.29
C ILE A 66 -9.25 -15.66 2.01
N HIS A 67 -8.56 -15.35 0.90
CA HIS A 67 -9.19 -15.08 -0.39
C HIS A 67 -8.99 -16.20 -1.42
N SER A 68 -7.80 -16.80 -1.47
CA SER A 68 -7.47 -17.85 -2.42
C SER A 68 -8.14 -19.17 -2.03
N SER A 69 -8.47 -20.01 -3.02
CA SER A 69 -9.08 -21.32 -2.75
C SER A 69 -8.08 -22.27 -2.10
N VAL A 70 -8.53 -22.98 -1.06
CA VAL A 70 -7.80 -24.08 -0.44
C VAL A 70 -7.79 -25.27 -1.41
N PRO A 71 -6.62 -25.84 -1.77
CA PRO A 71 -6.51 -26.84 -2.84
C PRO A 71 -7.49 -28.02 -2.74
N SER A 72 -7.66 -28.61 -1.56
CA SER A 72 -8.51 -29.78 -1.33
C SER A 72 -10.01 -29.47 -1.24
N LYS A 73 -10.39 -28.21 -0.98
CA LYS A 73 -11.78 -27.81 -0.72
C LYS A 73 -12.40 -26.94 -1.81
N LYS A 74 -11.57 -26.43 -2.75
CA LYS A 74 -11.97 -25.52 -3.85
C LYS A 74 -12.75 -24.26 -3.39
N LYS A 75 -12.60 -23.88 -2.12
CA LYS A 75 -13.21 -22.67 -1.52
C LYS A 75 -12.15 -21.94 -0.70
N SER A 76 -12.29 -20.62 -0.59
CA SER A 76 -11.51 -19.80 0.34
C SER A 76 -12.08 -19.89 1.75
N VAL A 77 -11.27 -19.50 2.73
CA VAL A 77 -11.71 -19.45 4.13
C VAL A 77 -12.78 -18.38 4.30
N ALA A 78 -12.55 -17.14 3.83
CA ALA A 78 -13.58 -16.12 3.83
C ALA A 78 -14.71 -16.52 2.87
N LYS A 79 -15.95 -16.32 3.33
CA LYS A 79 -17.17 -16.52 2.55
C LYS A 79 -17.41 -15.33 1.62
N TYR A 80 -17.07 -14.13 2.08
CA TYR A 80 -17.18 -12.89 1.29
C TYR A 80 -16.18 -12.90 0.14
N LYS A 81 -16.63 -12.45 -1.04
CA LYS A 81 -15.84 -12.39 -2.28
C LYS A 81 -15.74 -10.94 -2.75
N PRO A 82 -14.73 -10.19 -2.26
CA PRO A 82 -14.56 -8.79 -2.62
C PRO A 82 -14.09 -8.61 -4.06
N LEU A 83 -14.14 -7.37 -4.54
CA LEU A 83 -13.59 -6.94 -5.82
C LEU A 83 -12.09 -7.28 -5.97
N SER A 84 -11.37 -7.21 -4.85
CA SER A 84 -9.95 -7.57 -4.81
C SER A 84 -9.50 -7.97 -3.41
N ARG A 85 -8.29 -8.55 -3.32
CA ARG A 85 -7.65 -8.90 -2.04
C ARG A 85 -7.32 -7.68 -1.17
N SER A 86 -7.27 -6.48 -1.75
CA SER A 86 -6.95 -5.27 -0.99
C SER A 86 -8.04 -4.95 0.04
N TYR A 87 -9.27 -5.41 -0.17
CA TYR A 87 -10.35 -5.38 0.82
C TYR A 87 -9.90 -5.85 2.22
N PHE A 88 -9.29 -7.03 2.32
CA PHE A 88 -8.91 -7.59 3.62
C PHE A 88 -7.77 -6.80 4.29
N LYS A 89 -6.88 -6.19 3.50
CA LYS A 89 -5.83 -5.31 4.02
C LYS A 89 -6.47 -4.07 4.64
N MET A 90 -7.46 -3.51 3.97
CA MET A 90 -8.15 -2.31 4.43
C MET A 90 -8.89 -2.53 5.75
N ILE A 91 -9.63 -3.65 5.87
CA ILE A 91 -10.27 -4.05 7.14
C ILE A 91 -9.23 -4.10 8.27
N GLU A 92 -8.11 -4.78 8.02
CA GLU A 92 -7.04 -4.94 9.02
C GLU A 92 -6.41 -3.60 9.43
N LEU A 93 -6.18 -2.69 8.47
CA LEU A 93 -5.59 -1.37 8.72
C LEU A 93 -6.56 -0.43 9.47
N ILE A 94 -7.84 -0.39 9.08
CA ILE A 94 -8.84 0.45 9.77
C ILE A 94 -8.96 0.04 11.23
N GLU A 95 -9.13 -1.26 11.50
CA GLU A 95 -9.33 -1.76 12.85
C GLU A 95 -8.09 -1.59 13.72
N LEU A 96 -6.89 -1.94 13.22
CA LEU A 96 -5.66 -1.85 14.01
C LEU A 96 -5.37 -0.41 14.43
N PHE A 97 -5.54 0.53 13.51
CA PHE A 97 -5.17 1.92 13.76
C PHE A 97 -6.34 2.78 14.21
N HIS A 98 -7.54 2.22 14.37
CA HIS A 98 -8.77 2.96 14.68
C HIS A 98 -8.91 4.19 13.77
N LEU A 99 -8.97 3.92 12.46
CA LEU A 99 -9.02 4.95 11.41
C LEU A 99 -10.43 5.35 11.01
N GLU A 100 -11.45 4.71 11.58
CA GLU A 100 -12.84 5.07 11.34
C GLU A 100 -13.04 6.55 11.69
N PRO A 101 -13.41 7.41 10.73
CA PRO A 101 -13.67 8.79 11.06
C PRO A 101 -14.90 8.85 11.96
N THR A 102 -14.79 9.66 13.02
CA THR A 102 -15.84 9.85 14.03
C THR A 102 -17.02 10.68 13.53
N ASP A 103 -16.87 11.31 12.37
CA ASP A 103 -17.92 12.11 11.77
C ASP A 103 -19.12 11.25 11.39
N ARG A 104 -20.32 11.83 11.54
CA ARG A 104 -21.57 11.17 11.15
C ARG A 104 -21.57 10.83 9.65
N VAL A 105 -21.12 11.76 8.82
CA VAL A 105 -21.00 11.61 7.37
C VAL A 105 -19.58 11.96 6.96
N ILE A 106 -18.97 11.11 6.14
CA ILE A 106 -17.58 11.30 5.69
C ILE A 106 -17.49 11.49 4.19
N ARG A 107 -16.40 12.12 3.76
CA ARG A 107 -15.93 12.09 2.38
C ARG A 107 -14.57 11.40 2.33
N SER A 108 -14.42 10.43 1.43
CA SER A 108 -13.12 9.80 1.19
C SER A 108 -12.68 9.86 -0.26
N PHE A 109 -11.37 9.81 -0.48
CA PHE A 109 -10.78 9.78 -1.80
C PHE A 109 -9.77 8.65 -1.95
N HIS A 110 -9.85 7.91 -3.04
CA HIS A 110 -9.14 6.65 -3.26
C HIS A 110 -8.32 6.75 -4.56
N LEU A 111 -7.00 6.80 -4.42
CA LEU A 111 -6.04 7.13 -5.47
C LEU A 111 -5.39 5.86 -6.04
N ALA A 112 -5.53 5.65 -7.36
CA ALA A 112 -4.96 4.52 -8.10
C ALA A 112 -5.37 3.13 -7.56
N GLU A 113 -6.62 3.00 -7.09
CA GLU A 113 -7.09 1.80 -6.39
C GLU A 113 -8.04 0.91 -7.21
N GLY A 114 -8.10 1.07 -8.54
CA GLY A 114 -8.90 0.18 -9.38
C GLY A 114 -8.58 -1.30 -9.07
N PRO A 115 -9.56 -2.20 -8.85
CA PRO A 115 -11.01 -2.05 -9.05
C PRO A 115 -11.80 -1.49 -7.84
N GLY A 116 -11.17 -1.12 -6.72
CA GLY A 116 -11.83 -0.45 -5.59
C GLY A 116 -12.00 -1.28 -4.32
N GLY A 117 -11.15 -2.28 -4.07
CA GLY A 117 -11.27 -3.14 -2.88
C GLY A 117 -11.18 -2.37 -1.55
N PHE A 118 -10.43 -1.27 -1.49
CA PHE A 118 -10.36 -0.38 -0.33
C PHE A 118 -11.66 0.43 -0.15
N ILE A 119 -12.25 0.93 -1.24
CA ILE A 119 -13.57 1.60 -1.22
C ILE A 119 -14.63 0.64 -0.69
N GLU A 120 -14.65 -0.58 -1.22
CA GLU A 120 -15.58 -1.63 -0.83
C GLU A 120 -15.47 -1.95 0.67
N ALA A 121 -14.25 -2.09 1.20
CA ALA A 121 -14.02 -2.33 2.62
C ALA A 121 -14.49 -1.16 3.49
N LEU A 122 -14.17 0.08 3.11
CA LEU A 122 -14.60 1.26 3.86
C LEU A 122 -16.13 1.41 3.85
N ALA A 123 -16.77 1.23 2.70
CA ALA A 123 -18.22 1.29 2.56
C ALA A 123 -18.92 0.20 3.38
N TYR A 124 -18.36 -1.02 3.40
CA TYR A 124 -18.83 -2.12 4.23
C TYR A 124 -18.75 -1.80 5.73
N MET A 125 -17.60 -1.32 6.20
CA MET A 125 -17.38 -1.01 7.63
C MET A 125 -18.25 0.16 8.10
N ARG A 126 -18.36 1.22 7.28
CA ARG A 126 -19.16 2.41 7.62
C ARG A 126 -20.66 2.16 7.53
N ASN A 127 -21.10 1.35 6.57
CA ASN A 127 -22.51 1.05 6.28
C ASN A 127 -23.40 2.31 6.31
N CYS A 128 -22.92 3.41 5.72
CA CYS A 128 -23.57 4.71 5.74
C CYS A 128 -23.82 5.18 4.30
N LYS A 129 -25.08 5.29 3.89
CA LYS A 129 -25.45 5.71 2.52
C LYS A 129 -25.30 7.22 2.29
N GLU A 130 -25.14 8.01 3.35
CA GLU A 130 -24.88 9.45 3.27
C GLU A 130 -23.40 9.78 3.00
N ASP A 131 -22.48 8.87 3.35
CA ASP A 131 -21.04 9.01 3.07
C ASP A 131 -20.80 9.15 1.55
N ARG A 132 -19.72 9.83 1.15
CA ARG A 132 -19.33 9.98 -0.26
C ARG A 132 -17.93 9.41 -0.47
N TYR A 133 -17.81 8.43 -1.36
CA TYR A 133 -16.54 7.78 -1.67
C TYR A 133 -16.14 8.12 -3.11
N TYR A 134 -14.99 8.72 -3.31
CA TYR A 134 -14.49 9.09 -4.65
C TYR A 134 -13.30 8.20 -5.02
N GLY A 135 -13.33 7.60 -6.21
CA GLY A 135 -12.24 6.78 -6.72
C GLY A 135 -11.67 7.36 -8.01
N MET A 136 -10.34 7.52 -8.08
CA MET A 136 -9.63 7.97 -9.27
C MET A 136 -8.53 6.97 -9.61
N THR A 137 -8.60 6.36 -10.79
CA THR A 137 -7.59 5.42 -11.31
C THR A 137 -7.46 5.62 -12.80
N LEU A 138 -6.34 5.18 -13.39
CA LEU A 138 -6.14 5.20 -14.83
C LEU A 138 -7.30 4.48 -15.54
N LEU A 139 -7.91 5.15 -16.49
CA LEU A 139 -8.91 4.54 -17.36
C LEU A 139 -8.20 3.79 -18.48
N ASP A 140 -8.43 2.49 -18.55
CA ASP A 140 -7.93 1.67 -19.64
C ASP A 140 -8.74 1.96 -20.91
N ASN A 141 -8.14 2.73 -21.82
CA ASN A 141 -8.66 2.98 -23.17
C ASN A 141 -8.27 1.89 -24.17
N THR A 142 -7.45 0.91 -23.76
CA THR A 142 -6.73 -0.03 -24.62
C THR A 142 -7.12 -1.50 -24.48
N ASN A 143 -8.09 -1.84 -23.63
CA ASN A 143 -8.45 -3.23 -23.31
C ASN A 143 -7.28 -4.07 -22.77
N ASP A 144 -6.34 -3.44 -22.07
CA ASP A 144 -5.27 -4.15 -21.39
C ASP A 144 -5.76 -4.65 -20.02
N ASP A 145 -5.98 -5.96 -19.90
CA ASP A 145 -6.41 -6.60 -18.65
C ASP A 145 -5.37 -6.49 -17.51
N MET A 146 -4.13 -6.08 -17.81
CA MET A 146 -3.08 -5.86 -16.81
C MET A 146 -3.25 -4.52 -16.07
N ILE A 147 -3.99 -3.55 -16.61
CA ILE A 147 -4.21 -2.25 -15.97
C ILE A 147 -5.41 -2.37 -15.01
N PRO A 148 -5.21 -2.22 -13.69
CA PRO A 148 -6.32 -2.31 -12.74
C PRO A 148 -7.31 -1.15 -12.93
N ALA A 149 -8.47 -1.47 -13.51
CA ALA A 149 -9.53 -0.51 -13.83
C ALA A 149 -10.88 -0.89 -13.17
N TRP A 150 -11.87 -0.01 -13.31
CA TRP A 150 -13.22 -0.19 -12.74
C TRP A 150 -14.08 -1.27 -13.44
N LYS A 151 -13.53 -1.99 -14.42
CA LYS A 151 -14.27 -2.97 -15.24
C LYS A 151 -14.98 -4.05 -14.42
N LYS A 152 -14.39 -4.46 -13.29
CA LYS A 152 -14.93 -5.50 -12.40
C LYS A 152 -15.91 -4.97 -11.35
N SER A 153 -16.19 -3.66 -11.36
CA SER A 153 -16.86 -2.96 -10.26
C SER A 153 -18.30 -2.57 -10.54
N ASN A 154 -18.85 -2.88 -11.73
CA ASN A 154 -20.20 -2.44 -12.15
C ASN A 154 -21.29 -2.76 -11.12
N HIS A 155 -21.37 -4.03 -10.69
CA HIS A 155 -22.36 -4.45 -9.69
C HIS A 155 -22.19 -3.71 -8.35
N PHE A 156 -20.94 -3.57 -7.89
CA PHE A 156 -20.62 -2.84 -6.66
C PHE A 156 -21.03 -1.35 -6.74
N LEU A 157 -20.75 -0.70 -7.88
CA LEU A 157 -21.11 0.70 -8.13
C LEU A 157 -22.64 0.90 -8.22
N ASP A 158 -23.37 -0.08 -8.75
CA ASP A 158 -24.83 -0.04 -8.79
C ASP A 158 -25.47 -0.17 -7.40
N GLU A 159 -24.93 -1.04 -6.54
CA GLU A 159 -25.39 -1.21 -5.15
C GLU A 159 -24.97 -0.05 -4.23
N ASN A 160 -23.89 0.66 -4.60
CA ASN A 160 -23.32 1.75 -3.82
C ASN A 160 -23.29 3.05 -4.63
N ARG A 161 -24.47 3.63 -4.83
CA ARG A 161 -24.69 4.92 -5.54
C ARG A 161 -23.94 6.12 -4.95
N ASN A 162 -23.39 5.97 -3.76
CA ASN A 162 -22.57 6.95 -3.08
C ASN A 162 -21.05 6.80 -3.34
N VAL A 163 -20.68 5.84 -4.18
CA VAL A 163 -19.35 5.71 -4.78
C VAL A 163 -19.34 6.43 -6.13
N HIS A 164 -18.38 7.33 -6.33
CA HIS A 164 -18.26 8.19 -7.49
C HIS A 164 -16.89 7.99 -8.15
N ILE A 165 -16.87 7.78 -9.46
CA ILE A 165 -15.62 7.69 -10.22
C ILE A 165 -15.21 9.09 -10.67
N GLU A 166 -13.99 9.49 -10.31
CA GLU A 166 -13.38 10.75 -10.71
C GLU A 166 -12.35 10.49 -11.81
N THR A 167 -12.37 11.32 -12.85
CA THR A 167 -11.52 11.18 -14.03
C THR A 167 -10.53 12.34 -14.19
N GLY A 168 -10.66 13.38 -13.36
CA GLY A 168 -9.83 14.59 -13.46
C GLY A 168 -10.23 15.48 -14.63
N ALA A 169 -9.48 16.58 -14.81
CA ALA A 169 -9.70 17.54 -15.89
C ALA A 169 -9.45 16.95 -17.27
N ASP A 170 -8.43 16.11 -17.42
CA ASP A 170 -8.09 15.47 -18.70
C ASP A 170 -8.91 14.21 -19.00
N ARG A 171 -9.80 13.81 -18.07
CA ARG A 171 -10.68 12.63 -18.15
C ARG A 171 -9.96 11.29 -18.27
N THR A 172 -8.69 11.20 -17.88
CA THR A 172 -7.90 9.95 -17.96
C THR A 172 -7.77 9.23 -16.62
N GLY A 173 -8.01 9.93 -15.50
CA GLY A 173 -7.70 9.41 -14.17
C GLY A 173 -6.20 9.36 -13.86
N ASN A 174 -5.34 9.96 -14.69
CA ASN A 174 -3.89 9.95 -14.52
C ASN A 174 -3.45 10.84 -13.35
N LEU A 175 -2.83 10.25 -12.34
CA LEU A 175 -2.29 10.96 -11.18
C LEU A 175 -0.97 11.69 -11.48
N LEU A 176 -0.31 11.41 -12.61
CA LEU A 176 0.90 12.12 -13.06
C LEU A 176 0.58 13.39 -13.87
N SER A 177 -0.69 13.78 -13.94
CA SER A 177 -1.14 14.97 -14.67
C SER A 177 -1.26 16.18 -13.73
N LEU A 178 -0.53 17.26 -14.04
CA LEU A 178 -0.59 18.54 -13.31
C LEU A 178 -2.00 19.14 -13.35
N GLU A 179 -2.68 19.06 -14.49
CA GLU A 179 -4.05 19.56 -14.64
C GLU A 179 -5.01 18.79 -13.74
N ASN A 180 -4.83 17.47 -13.60
CA ASN A 180 -5.63 16.67 -12.68
C ASN A 180 -5.37 17.01 -11.22
N LEU A 181 -4.11 17.26 -10.84
CA LEU A 181 -3.77 17.70 -9.47
C LEU A 181 -4.46 19.04 -9.15
N LYS A 182 -4.36 20.01 -10.05
CA LYS A 182 -4.98 21.33 -9.92
C LYS A 182 -6.50 21.23 -9.81
N TYR A 183 -7.13 20.45 -10.71
CA TYR A 183 -8.56 20.19 -10.69
C TYR A 183 -9.03 19.58 -9.37
N CYS A 184 -8.35 18.53 -8.89
CA CYS A 184 -8.71 17.87 -7.64
C CYS A 184 -8.52 18.81 -6.43
N LYS A 185 -7.49 19.65 -6.43
CA LYS A 185 -7.31 20.68 -5.40
C LYS A 185 -8.45 21.69 -5.40
N GLU A 186 -8.90 22.16 -6.56
CA GLU A 186 -9.99 23.14 -6.67
C GLU A 186 -11.34 22.54 -6.27
N LYS A 187 -11.62 21.30 -6.64
CA LYS A 187 -12.90 20.63 -6.40
C LYS A 187 -13.02 20.01 -4.99
N TYR A 188 -11.94 19.48 -4.46
CA TYR A 188 -11.93 18.65 -3.24
C TYR A 188 -11.00 19.17 -2.15
N GLY A 189 -10.38 20.34 -2.33
CA GLY A 189 -9.42 20.91 -1.41
C GLY A 189 -9.90 20.95 0.04
N SER A 190 -9.08 20.45 0.95
CA SER A 190 -9.33 20.44 2.41
C SER A 190 -10.67 19.81 2.84
N SER A 191 -11.23 18.88 2.07
CA SER A 191 -12.59 18.37 2.28
C SER A 191 -12.70 16.86 2.52
N MET A 192 -11.59 16.11 2.38
CA MET A 192 -11.58 14.66 2.51
C MET A 192 -11.16 14.23 3.92
N ASN A 193 -12.06 13.60 4.66
CA ASN A 193 -11.80 13.05 5.99
C ASN A 193 -10.79 11.91 5.92
N PHE A 194 -10.83 11.15 4.83
CA PHE A 194 -10.07 9.92 4.69
C PHE A 194 -9.55 9.78 3.26
N ILE A 195 -8.25 9.55 3.09
CA ILE A 195 -7.65 9.34 1.77
C ILE A 195 -6.90 8.02 1.78
N THR A 196 -6.97 7.26 0.70
CA THR A 196 -6.11 6.09 0.51
C THR A 196 -5.47 6.10 -0.86
N ALA A 197 -4.32 5.45 -0.95
CA ALA A 197 -3.48 5.34 -2.12
C ALA A 197 -2.87 3.93 -2.16
N ASP A 198 -3.38 3.05 -3.03
CA ASP A 198 -2.92 1.66 -3.22
C ASP A 198 -2.29 1.45 -4.61
N GLY A 199 -1.86 2.54 -5.26
CA GLY A 199 -1.27 2.53 -6.59
C GLY A 199 0.02 1.68 -6.68
N GLY A 200 0.15 0.93 -7.77
CA GLY A 200 1.33 0.15 -8.09
C GLY A 200 1.32 -0.27 -9.55
N PHE A 201 2.50 -0.35 -10.19
CA PHE A 201 2.65 -0.96 -11.51
C PHE A 201 2.94 -2.46 -11.35
N ASP A 202 2.73 -3.25 -12.41
CA ASP A 202 3.20 -4.63 -12.42
C ASP A 202 4.71 -4.66 -12.64
N PHE A 203 5.43 -5.18 -11.66
CA PHE A 203 6.89 -5.24 -11.62
C PHE A 203 7.41 -6.68 -11.73
N SER A 204 6.61 -7.60 -12.27
CA SER A 204 6.98 -9.01 -12.40
C SER A 204 8.32 -9.25 -13.12
N LEU A 205 8.82 -8.26 -13.88
CA LEU A 205 10.06 -8.32 -14.63
C LEU A 205 11.23 -7.52 -14.01
N ASP A 206 10.97 -6.61 -13.06
CA ASP A 206 12.01 -5.77 -12.44
C ASP A 206 11.66 -5.40 -10.99
N PHE A 207 11.84 -6.37 -10.09
CA PHE A 207 11.61 -6.19 -8.66
C PHE A 207 12.66 -5.29 -7.99
N ASN A 208 13.86 -5.15 -8.58
CA ASN A 208 14.98 -4.45 -7.97
C ASN A 208 14.85 -2.93 -8.14
N ASN A 209 14.27 -2.45 -9.25
CA ASN A 209 14.00 -1.03 -9.47
C ASN A 209 12.56 -0.61 -9.12
N GLN A 210 11.80 -1.47 -8.43
CA GLN A 210 10.41 -1.19 -8.02
C GLN A 210 10.28 0.11 -7.23
N GLU A 211 11.16 0.36 -6.26
CA GLU A 211 11.14 1.59 -5.45
C GLU A 211 11.27 2.84 -6.34
N GLN A 212 12.20 2.82 -7.31
CA GLN A 212 12.49 3.95 -8.19
C GLN A 212 11.38 4.23 -9.20
N ASN A 213 10.89 3.17 -9.85
CA ASN A 213 9.84 3.27 -10.85
C ASN A 213 8.53 3.77 -10.22
N MET A 214 8.37 3.55 -8.91
CA MET A 214 7.22 3.98 -8.13
C MET A 214 7.37 5.41 -7.58
N THR A 215 8.58 5.99 -7.48
CA THR A 215 8.82 7.31 -6.86
C THR A 215 7.89 8.40 -7.38
N ARG A 216 7.72 8.51 -8.71
CA ARG A 216 6.81 9.50 -9.31
C ARG A 216 5.37 9.31 -8.89
N LEU A 217 4.89 8.06 -8.89
CA LEU A 217 3.53 7.75 -8.51
C LEU A 217 3.30 7.87 -7.00
N LEU A 218 4.28 7.54 -6.14
CA LEU A 218 4.19 7.77 -4.70
C LEU A 218 4.09 9.26 -4.41
N PHE A 219 5.01 10.06 -4.95
CA PHE A 219 4.99 11.50 -4.72
C PHE A 219 3.71 12.13 -5.26
N ALA A 220 3.24 11.69 -6.42
CA ALA A 220 1.95 12.14 -6.93
C ALA A 220 0.79 11.82 -5.99
N GLN A 221 0.67 10.59 -5.50
CA GLN A 221 -0.35 10.21 -4.53
C GLN A 221 -0.27 11.06 -3.24
N ILE A 222 0.94 11.38 -2.78
CA ILE A 222 1.17 12.31 -1.66
C ILE A 222 0.65 13.70 -2.00
N CYS A 223 1.02 14.27 -3.15
CA CYS A 223 0.59 15.61 -3.56
C CYS A 223 -0.94 15.73 -3.63
N PHE A 224 -1.61 14.73 -4.22
CA PHE A 224 -3.08 14.67 -4.23
C PHE A 224 -3.65 14.59 -2.81
N ALA A 225 -3.10 13.72 -1.96
CA ALA A 225 -3.56 13.59 -0.59
C ALA A 225 -3.41 14.90 0.19
N LEU A 226 -2.23 15.51 0.19
CA LEU A 226 -1.97 16.77 0.91
C LEU A 226 -2.90 17.91 0.44
N CYS A 227 -3.20 17.98 -0.86
CA CYS A 227 -4.09 19.02 -1.41
C CYS A 227 -5.55 18.84 -1.00
N MET A 228 -6.03 17.60 -0.87
CA MET A 228 -7.46 17.29 -0.63
C MET A 228 -7.81 17.00 0.84
N GLN A 229 -6.83 16.63 1.66
CA GLN A 229 -7.04 16.19 3.05
C GLN A 229 -7.63 17.30 3.93
N SER A 230 -8.73 17.01 4.62
CA SER A 230 -9.29 17.91 5.63
C SER A 230 -8.46 17.88 6.92
N PHE A 231 -8.58 18.94 7.74
CA PHE A 231 -8.02 18.96 9.08
C PHE A 231 -8.42 17.73 9.89
N ASN A 232 -7.49 17.20 10.70
CA ASN A 232 -7.63 15.96 11.45
C ASN A 232 -7.87 14.68 10.61
N GLY A 233 -7.89 14.77 9.28
CA GLY A 233 -8.10 13.63 8.41
C GLY A 233 -6.96 12.60 8.48
N SER A 234 -7.20 11.42 7.93
CA SER A 234 -6.23 10.32 7.87
C SER A 234 -5.94 9.90 6.43
N PHE A 235 -4.72 9.44 6.21
CA PHE A 235 -4.21 9.01 4.91
C PHE A 235 -3.51 7.66 5.01
N ILE A 236 -3.80 6.74 4.09
CA ILE A 236 -3.07 5.47 3.92
C ILE A 236 -2.35 5.50 2.58
N LEU A 237 -1.04 5.24 2.59
CA LEU A 237 -0.23 5.15 1.37
C LEU A 237 0.48 3.81 1.31
N LYS A 238 0.27 3.07 0.22
CA LYS A 238 1.10 1.92 -0.12
C LYS A 238 2.50 2.36 -0.50
N ILE A 239 3.48 1.67 0.04
CA ILE A 239 4.90 1.82 -0.26
C ILE A 239 5.54 0.43 -0.42
N PHE A 240 6.80 0.38 -0.84
CA PHE A 240 7.55 -0.85 -1.03
C PHE A 240 8.80 -0.88 -0.14
N GLU A 241 9.99 -0.94 -0.72
CA GLU A 241 11.26 -0.70 -0.05
C GLU A 241 11.35 0.75 0.46
N CYS A 242 12.26 0.97 1.40
CA CYS A 242 12.59 2.28 1.96
C CYS A 242 14.11 2.44 2.05
N PHE A 243 14.78 2.29 0.92
CA PHE A 243 16.24 2.34 0.84
C PHE A 243 16.76 3.61 0.16
N THR A 244 15.92 4.29 -0.61
CA THR A 244 16.30 5.51 -1.35
C THR A 244 16.04 6.78 -0.54
N GLU A 245 16.79 7.84 -0.84
CA GLU A 245 16.57 9.14 -0.22
C GLU A 245 15.23 9.76 -0.61
N ALA A 246 14.75 9.55 -1.85
CA ALA A 246 13.43 10.02 -2.26
C ALA A 246 12.31 9.44 -1.37
N THR A 247 12.36 8.13 -1.06
CA THR A 247 11.39 7.52 -0.14
C THR A 247 11.53 8.07 1.29
N MET A 248 12.76 8.26 1.77
CA MET A 248 12.99 8.89 3.07
C MET A 248 12.46 10.33 3.13
N ASP A 249 12.66 11.12 2.09
CA ASP A 249 12.14 12.47 1.95
C ASP A 249 10.59 12.47 2.00
N MET A 250 9.95 11.53 1.31
CA MET A 250 8.49 11.37 1.35
C MET A 250 7.95 11.01 2.74
N ILE A 251 8.57 10.05 3.44
CA ILE A 251 8.16 9.68 4.80
C ILE A 251 8.39 10.85 5.76
N THR A 252 9.52 11.54 5.63
CA THR A 252 9.86 12.74 6.42
C THR A 252 8.84 13.85 6.18
N LEU A 253 8.47 14.11 4.92
CA LEU A 253 7.43 15.05 4.54
C LEU A 253 6.11 14.70 5.24
N LEU A 254 5.62 13.47 5.10
CA LEU A 254 4.37 13.03 5.75
C LEU A 254 4.41 13.22 7.26
N SER A 255 5.54 12.93 7.92
CA SER A 255 5.70 13.14 9.37
C SER A 255 5.58 14.60 9.82
N SER A 256 5.78 15.57 8.91
CA SER A 256 5.58 17.01 9.16
C SER A 256 4.14 17.48 8.93
N PHE A 257 3.31 16.69 8.23
CA PHE A 257 1.94 17.02 7.86
C PHE A 257 0.87 16.38 8.75
N TYR A 258 1.22 15.33 9.50
CA TYR A 258 0.28 14.57 10.32
C TYR A 258 0.73 14.49 11.78
N LYS A 259 -0.21 14.35 12.71
CA LYS A 259 0.08 14.21 14.15
C LYS A 259 0.88 12.95 14.46
N LYS A 260 0.55 11.84 13.81
CA LYS A 260 1.22 10.55 13.94
C LYS A 260 1.33 9.88 12.59
N VAL A 261 2.50 9.30 12.31
CA VAL A 261 2.76 8.53 11.09
C VAL A 261 3.34 7.18 11.48
N TYR A 262 2.79 6.12 10.93
CA TYR A 262 3.24 4.75 11.18
C TYR A 262 3.66 4.07 9.89
N ILE A 263 4.55 3.09 9.97
CA ILE A 263 4.77 2.13 8.89
C ILE A 263 4.39 0.74 9.39
N THR A 264 3.63 0.00 8.58
CA THR A 264 3.17 -1.35 8.91
C THR A 264 3.03 -2.24 7.67
N LYS A 265 2.97 -3.54 7.90
CA LYS A 265 2.63 -4.54 6.89
C LYS A 265 1.45 -5.36 7.41
N PRO A 266 0.25 -5.26 6.80
CA PRO A 266 -0.88 -6.07 7.21
C PRO A 266 -0.59 -7.55 6.96
N ASN A 267 -1.08 -8.42 7.84
CA ASN A 267 -0.92 -9.87 7.72
C ASN A 267 -1.46 -10.41 6.37
N THR A 268 -2.47 -9.74 5.83
CA THR A 268 -3.09 -10.04 4.53
C THR A 268 -2.25 -9.60 3.32
N SER A 269 -1.15 -8.86 3.53
CA SER A 269 -0.11 -8.64 2.52
C SER A 269 0.93 -9.77 2.58
N ARG A 270 1.32 -10.31 1.42
CA ARG A 270 2.20 -11.49 1.35
C ARG A 270 3.55 -11.21 2.00
N ALA A 271 4.02 -12.10 2.86
CA ALA A 271 5.29 -11.93 3.59
C ALA A 271 6.52 -11.76 2.68
N ALA A 272 6.59 -12.50 1.57
CA ALA A 272 7.69 -12.40 0.61
C ALA A 272 7.74 -11.11 -0.22
N ASN A 273 6.66 -10.31 -0.26
CA ASN A 273 6.64 -9.07 -1.06
C ASN A 273 7.07 -7.85 -0.24
N SER A 274 7.53 -6.82 -0.95
CA SER A 274 7.98 -5.58 -0.32
C SER A 274 6.84 -4.63 0.03
N GLU A 275 5.60 -4.95 -0.32
CA GLU A 275 4.44 -4.08 -0.08
C GLU A 275 4.20 -3.85 1.41
N LYS A 276 4.09 -2.57 1.78
CA LYS A 276 3.84 -2.06 3.13
C LYS A 276 2.97 -0.81 3.03
N TYR A 277 2.54 -0.27 4.17
CA TYR A 277 1.66 0.89 4.22
C TYR A 277 2.16 1.92 5.23
N ILE A 278 2.18 3.18 4.81
CA ILE A 278 2.29 4.35 5.70
C ILE A 278 0.89 4.73 6.15
N ILE A 279 0.70 4.85 7.46
CA ILE A 279 -0.57 5.25 8.08
C ILE A 279 -0.38 6.62 8.72
N CYS A 280 -1.00 7.62 8.14
CA CYS A 280 -0.95 9.02 8.55
C CYS A 280 -2.24 9.38 9.29
N LYS A 281 -2.13 9.90 10.51
CA LYS A 281 -3.27 10.27 11.36
C LYS A 281 -3.23 11.72 11.79
N GLY A 282 -4.36 12.41 11.63
CA GLY A 282 -4.57 13.75 12.15
C GLY A 282 -3.81 14.79 11.36
N PHE A 283 -4.25 15.07 10.13
CA PHE A 283 -3.70 16.12 9.29
C PHE A 283 -3.68 17.48 10.01
N LEU A 284 -2.57 18.22 9.89
CA LEU A 284 -2.29 19.40 10.72
C LEU A 284 -2.82 20.72 10.15
N TYR A 285 -3.16 20.78 8.87
CA TYR A 285 -3.53 22.03 8.20
C TYR A 285 -5.04 22.10 7.93
N ASN A 286 -5.61 23.29 8.12
CA ASN A 286 -7.02 23.56 7.80
C ASN A 286 -7.24 23.89 6.32
N GLU A 287 -6.24 24.49 5.70
CA GLU A 287 -6.27 24.94 4.32
C GLU A 287 -4.95 24.58 3.63
N ASN A 288 -5.02 24.41 2.30
CA ASN A 288 -3.86 24.05 1.49
C ASN A 288 -3.07 25.24 0.93
N ALA A 289 -3.56 26.48 1.07
CA ALA A 289 -2.98 27.66 0.42
C ALA A 289 -1.50 27.89 0.76
N ASN A 290 -1.08 27.58 1.99
CA ASN A 290 0.28 27.85 2.47
C ASN A 290 1.35 26.92 1.87
N PHE A 291 0.99 25.67 1.57
CA PHE A 291 1.94 24.67 1.09
C PHE A 291 1.69 24.28 -0.37
N TYR A 292 0.51 24.54 -0.91
CA TYR A 292 0.14 24.19 -2.29
C TYR A 292 1.14 24.72 -3.33
N PRO A 293 1.63 25.97 -3.29
CA PRO A 293 2.60 26.45 -4.26
C PRO A 293 3.89 25.61 -4.28
N PHE A 294 4.38 25.18 -3.11
CA PHE A 294 5.58 24.33 -3.00
C PHE A 294 5.31 22.93 -3.55
N VAL A 295 4.20 22.32 -3.15
CA VAL A 295 3.77 21.00 -3.64
C VAL A 295 3.60 21.01 -5.16
N TYR A 296 2.92 22.02 -5.70
CA TYR A 296 2.69 22.17 -7.14
C TYR A 296 4.01 22.37 -7.90
N ASN A 297 4.87 23.28 -7.46
CA ASN A 297 6.14 23.57 -8.12
C ASN A 297 7.08 22.35 -8.12
N THR A 298 7.14 21.60 -7.02
CA THR A 298 7.96 20.38 -6.97
C THR A 298 7.37 19.26 -7.82
N PHE A 299 6.05 19.12 -7.87
CA PHE A 299 5.40 18.19 -8.79
C PHE A 299 5.70 18.57 -10.26
N ASP A 300 5.63 19.85 -10.61
CA ASP A 300 5.97 20.35 -11.95
C ASP A 300 7.44 20.05 -12.30
N GLN A 301 8.37 20.36 -11.39
CA GLN A 301 9.78 19.99 -11.55
C GLN A 301 9.96 18.49 -11.79
N MET A 302 9.30 17.65 -10.99
CA MET A 302 9.36 16.21 -11.11
C MET A 302 8.87 15.71 -12.48
N MET A 303 7.81 16.32 -13.01
CA MET A 303 7.25 15.94 -14.31
C MET A 303 8.10 16.41 -15.50
N ASN A 304 8.88 17.49 -15.31
CA ASN A 304 9.83 17.97 -16.31
C ASN A 304 11.14 17.17 -16.34
N ILE A 305 11.43 16.36 -15.32
CA ILE A 305 12.57 15.44 -15.33
C ILE A 305 12.28 14.30 -16.31
N PRO A 306 13.20 14.00 -17.27
CA PRO A 306 13.02 12.94 -18.25
C PRO A 306 12.63 11.61 -17.60
N GLN A 307 11.78 10.83 -18.28
CA GLN A 307 11.26 9.57 -17.73
C GLN A 307 12.35 8.54 -17.43
N HIS A 308 13.49 8.62 -18.12
CA HIS A 308 14.66 7.77 -17.90
C HIS A 308 15.60 8.29 -16.79
N SER A 309 15.37 9.52 -16.29
CA SER A 309 16.11 10.10 -15.18
C SER A 309 15.45 9.76 -13.84
N PHE A 310 16.29 9.52 -12.84
CA PHE A 310 15.86 9.13 -11.50
C PHE A 310 15.75 10.33 -10.59
N ILE A 311 14.66 10.36 -9.81
CA ILE A 311 14.48 11.35 -8.74
C ILE A 311 15.25 10.86 -7.53
N SER A 312 16.29 11.59 -7.14
CA SER A 312 17.16 11.23 -6.02
C SER A 312 16.66 11.81 -4.71
N ARG A 313 16.22 13.07 -4.71
CA ARG A 313 15.68 13.77 -3.55
C ARG A 313 14.43 14.55 -3.91
N LEU A 314 13.56 14.69 -2.92
CA LEU A 314 12.39 15.59 -2.91
C LEU A 314 12.55 16.70 -1.85
N LEU A 315 13.57 16.59 -1.00
CA LEU A 315 13.99 17.60 -0.02
C LEU A 315 15.53 17.79 -0.06
N PRO A 316 16.12 18.18 -1.20
CA PRO A 316 17.59 18.21 -1.39
C PRO A 316 18.29 19.17 -0.42
N ASN A 317 17.61 20.24 -0.01
CA ASN A 317 18.15 21.26 0.91
C ASN A 317 17.85 20.97 2.38
N TYR A 318 17.32 19.79 2.69
CA TYR A 318 17.01 19.37 4.05
C TYR A 318 17.88 18.17 4.45
N GLN A 319 18.49 18.27 5.63
CA GLN A 319 19.20 17.16 6.24
C GLN A 319 18.25 16.42 7.19
N ILE A 320 17.89 15.18 6.85
CA ILE A 320 17.04 14.35 7.71
C ILE A 320 17.78 14.08 9.03
N PRO A 321 17.14 14.33 10.19
CA PRO A 321 17.76 14.06 11.48
C PRO A 321 18.21 12.60 11.63
N TYR A 322 19.40 12.38 12.19
CA TYR A 322 19.96 11.03 12.35
C TYR A 322 19.05 10.07 13.13
N TYR A 323 18.35 10.58 14.16
CA TYR A 323 17.37 9.80 14.91
C TYR A 323 16.23 9.27 14.03
N PHE A 324 15.78 10.06 13.05
CA PHE A 324 14.77 9.63 12.09
C PHE A 324 15.31 8.51 11.21
N LEU A 325 16.51 8.67 10.65
CA LEU A 325 17.17 7.65 9.82
C LEU A 325 17.35 6.34 10.58
N THR A 326 17.84 6.41 11.83
CA THR A 326 18.02 5.24 12.69
C THR A 326 16.70 4.47 12.89
N LYS A 327 15.58 5.19 13.06
CA LYS A 327 14.26 4.57 13.20
C LYS A 327 13.79 3.87 11.93
N ILE A 328 14.11 4.42 10.76
CA ILE A 328 13.85 3.74 9.48
C ILE A 328 14.77 2.52 9.34
N GLU A 329 16.04 2.57 9.77
CA GLU A 329 16.95 1.41 9.74
C GLU A 329 16.48 0.26 10.64
N GLU A 330 16.02 0.56 11.85
CA GLU A 330 15.43 -0.43 12.77
C GLU A 330 14.22 -1.12 12.12
N TYR A 331 13.33 -0.32 11.54
CA TYR A 331 12.14 -0.81 10.82
C TYR A 331 12.52 -1.68 9.61
N ASN A 332 13.46 -1.21 8.78
CA ASN A 332 13.96 -1.93 7.61
C ASN A 332 14.55 -3.28 8.04
N SER A 333 15.36 -3.30 9.10
CA SER A 333 15.98 -4.52 9.61
C SER A 333 14.94 -5.58 9.99
N ILE A 334 13.85 -5.19 10.64
CA ILE A 334 12.82 -6.13 11.09
C ILE A 334 12.01 -6.68 9.91
N PHE A 335 11.49 -5.82 9.03
CA PHE A 335 10.69 -6.30 7.89
C PHE A 335 11.52 -6.97 6.81
N GLY A 336 12.72 -6.46 6.54
CA GLY A 336 13.64 -7.03 5.56
C GLY A 336 14.09 -8.43 5.98
N GLN A 337 14.42 -8.63 7.26
CA GLN A 337 14.75 -9.97 7.77
C GLN A 337 13.57 -10.94 7.62
N GLN A 338 12.35 -10.54 8.01
CA GLN A 338 11.16 -11.38 7.84
C GLN A 338 10.89 -11.73 6.37
N GLN A 339 11.15 -10.80 5.45
CA GLN A 339 10.99 -11.01 4.02
C GLN A 339 12.02 -12.02 3.50
N ILE A 340 13.31 -11.84 3.84
CA ILE A 340 14.39 -12.77 3.48
C ILE A 340 14.11 -14.17 4.02
N GLU A 341 13.74 -14.30 5.29
CA GLU A 341 13.41 -15.58 5.90
C GLU A 341 12.24 -16.28 5.20
N ASN A 342 11.19 -15.54 4.83
CA ASN A 342 10.06 -16.12 4.12
C ASN A 342 10.42 -16.58 2.71
N ILE A 343 11.23 -15.79 1.99
CA ILE A 343 11.73 -16.18 0.65
C ILE A 343 12.61 -17.41 0.77
N HIS A 344 13.60 -17.40 1.66
CA HIS A 344 14.50 -18.51 1.91
C HIS A 344 13.75 -19.80 2.28
N TYR A 345 12.77 -19.70 3.20
CA TYR A 345 11.94 -20.83 3.58
C TYR A 345 11.16 -21.41 2.39
N THR A 346 10.65 -20.55 1.51
CA THR A 346 9.92 -20.97 0.32
C THR A 346 10.83 -21.67 -0.68
N LEU A 347 12.01 -21.11 -0.97
CA LEU A 347 13.02 -21.73 -1.83
C LEU A 347 13.48 -23.09 -1.27
N SER A 348 13.79 -23.16 0.03
CA SER A 348 14.15 -24.41 0.71
C SER A 348 13.05 -25.47 0.60
N LEU A 349 11.78 -25.06 0.67
CA LEU A 349 10.65 -25.97 0.55
C LEU A 349 10.53 -26.52 -0.89
N MET A 350 10.86 -25.71 -1.90
CA MET A 350 10.90 -26.11 -3.31
C MET A 350 12.02 -27.13 -3.55
N ASP A 351 13.22 -26.86 -3.05
CA ASP A 351 14.39 -27.73 -3.23
C ASP A 351 14.20 -29.09 -2.57
N LEU A 352 13.66 -29.11 -1.35
CA LEU A 352 13.46 -30.34 -0.59
C LEU A 352 12.35 -31.24 -1.13
N LYS A 353 11.43 -30.72 -1.95
CA LYS A 353 10.25 -31.42 -2.49
C LYS A 353 9.58 -32.33 -1.44
N PRO A 354 9.07 -31.75 -0.33
CA PRO A 354 8.60 -32.53 0.80
C PRO A 354 7.43 -33.44 0.43
N LYS A 355 7.27 -34.51 1.21
CA LYS A 355 6.13 -35.43 1.04
C LYS A 355 4.78 -34.68 1.19
N PRO A 356 3.72 -35.12 0.49
CA PRO A 356 2.41 -34.48 0.51
C PRO A 356 1.84 -34.21 1.91
N GLU A 357 2.10 -35.09 2.88
CA GLU A 357 1.58 -34.96 4.24
C GLU A 357 2.14 -33.71 4.95
N LYS A 358 3.39 -33.34 4.66
CA LYS A 358 4.00 -32.12 5.21
C LYS A 358 3.35 -30.86 4.63
N ILE A 359 3.07 -30.86 3.33
CA ILE A 359 2.35 -29.76 2.67
C ILE A 359 0.93 -29.64 3.22
N GLU A 360 0.23 -30.75 3.42
CA GLU A 360 -1.11 -30.74 4.01
C GLU A 360 -1.12 -30.18 5.44
N SER A 361 -0.11 -30.53 6.25
CA SER A 361 0.07 -29.97 7.59
C SER A 361 0.26 -28.45 7.57
N ILE A 362 1.09 -27.93 6.66
CA ILE A 362 1.29 -26.48 6.47
C ILE A 362 -0.04 -25.80 6.06
N ILE A 363 -0.76 -26.37 5.10
CA ILE A 363 -2.06 -25.85 4.65
C ILE A 363 -3.06 -25.82 5.81
N LYS A 364 -3.15 -26.90 6.60
CA LYS A 364 -4.04 -26.99 7.76
C LYS A 364 -3.75 -25.88 8.78
N ALA A 365 -2.48 -25.67 9.12
CA ALA A 365 -2.05 -24.60 10.02
C ALA A 365 -2.38 -23.20 9.49
N ASN A 366 -2.17 -22.95 8.21
CA ASN A 366 -2.53 -21.67 7.58
C ASN A 366 -4.04 -21.44 7.54
N VAL A 367 -4.83 -22.48 7.27
CA VAL A 367 -6.30 -22.40 7.28
C VAL A 367 -6.82 -22.04 8.67
N GLN A 368 -6.28 -22.64 9.74
CA GLN A 368 -6.62 -22.28 11.12
C GLN A 368 -6.33 -20.79 11.39
N LYS A 369 -5.16 -20.29 10.99
CA LYS A 369 -4.80 -18.87 11.15
C LYS A 369 -5.70 -17.94 10.33
N CYS A 370 -6.09 -18.34 9.11
CA CYS A 370 -7.04 -17.61 8.29
C CYS A 370 -8.44 -17.56 8.93
N MET A 371 -8.88 -18.66 9.56
CA MET A 371 -10.17 -18.70 10.28
C MET A 371 -10.15 -17.78 11.50
N TYR A 372 -9.07 -17.84 12.29
CA TYR A 372 -8.87 -16.92 13.41
C TYR A 372 -8.88 -15.46 12.96
N TRP A 373 -8.20 -15.16 11.84
CA TRP A 373 -8.25 -13.83 11.22
C TRP A 373 -9.69 -13.43 10.88
N CYS A 374 -10.47 -14.30 10.23
CA CYS A 374 -11.87 -14.01 9.89
C CYS A 374 -12.73 -13.76 11.13
N ILE A 375 -12.55 -14.57 12.19
CA ILE A 375 -13.25 -14.41 13.47
C ILE A 375 -12.90 -13.06 14.11
N LYS A 376 -11.60 -12.74 14.18
CA LYS A 376 -11.12 -11.50 14.78
C LYS A 376 -11.70 -10.25 14.12
N HIS A 377 -11.79 -10.28 12.79
CA HIS A 377 -12.24 -9.15 11.96
C HIS A 377 -13.73 -9.24 11.58
N ASN A 378 -14.52 -10.09 12.26
CA ASN A 378 -15.96 -10.30 12.00
C ASN A 378 -16.32 -10.59 10.54
N ILE A 379 -15.43 -11.26 9.79
CA ILE A 379 -15.67 -11.68 8.42
C ILE A 379 -16.29 -13.09 8.42
N PRO A 380 -17.44 -13.31 7.75
CA PRO A 380 -18.02 -14.64 7.64
C PRO A 380 -17.06 -15.62 6.95
N TYR A 381 -16.85 -16.80 7.52
CA TYR A 381 -16.01 -17.85 6.97
C TYR A 381 -16.79 -19.14 6.65
N ASN A 382 -16.28 -19.96 5.74
CA ASN A 382 -16.93 -21.19 5.31
C ASN A 382 -16.89 -22.27 6.41
N ILE A 383 -18.07 -22.83 6.75
CA ILE A 383 -18.24 -23.85 7.80
C ILE A 383 -17.42 -25.13 7.52
N LEU A 384 -17.14 -25.42 6.25
CA LEU A 384 -16.34 -26.57 5.79
C LEU A 384 -14.91 -26.64 6.39
N PHE A 385 -14.47 -25.56 7.05
CA PHE A 385 -13.18 -25.49 7.73
C PHE A 385 -13.29 -25.63 9.27
N LYS A 386 -14.51 -25.67 9.85
CA LYS A 386 -14.71 -25.80 11.32
C LYS A 386 -14.15 -27.10 11.91
N ASP A 387 -14.14 -28.19 11.13
CA ASP A 387 -13.65 -29.50 11.58
C ASP A 387 -12.12 -29.57 11.67
N ILE A 388 -11.42 -28.52 11.20
CA ILE A 388 -10.00 -28.34 11.44
C ILE A 388 -9.87 -27.82 12.87
N GLN A 389 -9.76 -28.74 13.84
CA GLN A 389 -9.64 -28.44 15.28
C GLN A 389 -8.82 -27.17 15.53
N ILE A 390 -9.42 -26.18 16.18
CA ILE A 390 -8.72 -24.98 16.65
C ILE A 390 -7.91 -25.44 17.87
N ASP A 391 -6.69 -25.91 17.65
CA ASP A 391 -5.73 -26.03 18.74
C ASP A 391 -5.44 -24.58 19.18
N ASN A 392 -5.99 -24.20 20.34
CA ASN A 392 -5.75 -22.89 20.93
C ASN A 392 -4.24 -22.64 21.00
N PRO A 393 -3.70 -21.59 20.35
CA PRO A 393 -2.34 -21.19 20.63
C PRO A 393 -2.30 -20.73 22.08
N ALA A 394 -1.40 -21.31 22.88
CA ALA A 394 -1.09 -20.80 24.20
C ALA A 394 -0.70 -19.31 24.07
N ILE A 395 -1.34 -18.49 24.91
CA ILE A 395 -1.24 -17.03 24.98
C ILE A 395 0.19 -16.59 25.26
#